data_AF-A0A225D207-F1
#
_entry.id   AF-A0A225D207-F1
#
_cell.length_a   1.000
_cell.length_b   1.000
_cell.length_c   1.000
_cell.angle_alpha   90.00
_cell.angle_beta   90.00
_cell.angle_gamma   90.00
#
_symmetry.space_group_name_H-M   'P 1'
#
loop_
_entity.id
_entity.type
_entity.pdbx_description
1 polymer ?
#
loop_
_entity_poly.entity_id
_entity_poly.type
_entity_poly.pdbx_seq_one_letter_code
_entity_poly.pdbx_strand_id
1 'polypeptide(L)'
;MIFSLRLAVWFFLLVCCTLESVAQDAVKKQPVPDAESQTRAATEIKSVFKNEYAKKKAPDRHALATKLFEAAKSTKDDTVVRFVLFSEANDLASKSGDVSLAVQIVDEIAKVYEVRRSAMKAAALEVAAGVPVPLAGVANGGEVSLELVEEAIADDDLEAAGRFVKLAEAAARKSKNAYLLARSQARGKDLTALRKEFEKVKTAAAKLEKDPNDGMANAEYGKFVCLLIGDWNKGLPLLTMGSDAKLKKLAELEGRKPTEAADQLELGEGWIELANTQAEPYKSPMLMRSYHWFLLARPKLTALNKAKVENWMAQAPRRRLIEMEEFDVKPGPWGLGKGVLHSDIPIIVNEKRSLFSLSTHPNDSSAFVVKYRLSKAAKSFKGSVGLNDTCLPGGAGSPVTFKVYGDGKPLWASAPMKAGRELQPFLIGVAGIDVLELRAESSGYAAGAHAIWWEPQVNR
;
A
#
# COMPACT_ATOMS: atom_id res chain seq x y z
N MET A 1 19.36 20.92 -9.85
CA MET A 1 20.28 19.78 -9.64
C MET A 1 19.85 19.06 -8.37
N ILE A 2 18.98 18.05 -8.48
CA ILE A 2 18.52 17.24 -7.35
C ILE A 2 18.87 15.80 -7.71
N PHE A 3 19.77 15.20 -6.92
CA PHE A 3 20.33 13.88 -7.16
C PHE A 3 19.23 12.81 -7.13
N SER A 4 19.24 11.95 -8.15
CA SER A 4 18.49 10.71 -8.18
C SER A 4 19.26 9.67 -7.38
N LEU A 5 18.72 9.23 -6.24
CA LEU A 5 19.25 8.11 -5.46
C LEU A 5 19.06 6.80 -6.25
N ARG A 6 20.01 6.48 -7.13
CA ARG A 6 20.25 5.11 -7.58
C ARG A 6 21.73 4.98 -7.92
N LEU A 7 22.49 4.37 -7.03
CA LEU A 7 23.71 3.68 -7.42
C LEU A 7 23.90 2.42 -6.57
N ALA A 8 24.32 1.39 -7.29
CA ALA A 8 24.38 0.00 -6.90
C ALA A 8 25.35 -0.25 -5.73
N VAL A 9 24.98 -1.21 -4.87
CA VAL A 9 25.94 -1.93 -4.02
C VAL A 9 25.81 -3.42 -4.34
N TRP A 10 26.63 -3.87 -5.28
CA TRP A 10 27.06 -5.26 -5.39
C TRP A 10 28.54 -5.27 -5.02
N PHE A 11 28.95 -6.06 -4.02
CA PHE A 11 30.05 -7.04 -4.11
C PHE A 11 30.33 -7.76 -2.78
N PHE A 12 30.29 -9.10 -2.88
CA PHE A 12 31.03 -10.17 -2.19
C PHE A 12 31.54 -10.02 -0.73
N LEU A 13 31.14 -10.98 0.10
CA LEU A 13 32.01 -11.62 1.09
C LEU A 13 31.78 -13.14 1.09
N LEU A 14 32.89 -13.86 0.93
CA LEU A 14 33.00 -15.25 0.53
C LEU A 14 33.18 -16.12 1.78
N VAL A 15 32.19 -16.94 2.12
CA VAL A 15 32.36 -18.10 3.02
C VAL A 15 31.56 -19.27 2.43
N CYS A 16 32.29 -20.32 2.07
CA CYS A 16 31.78 -21.56 1.48
C CYS A 16 30.75 -22.26 2.37
N CYS A 17 29.52 -22.42 1.86
CA CYS A 17 28.69 -23.60 2.10
C CYS A 17 27.61 -23.65 1.00
N THR A 18 27.56 -24.76 0.27
CA THR A 18 26.72 -24.97 -0.91
C THR A 18 25.23 -24.97 -0.55
N LEU A 19 24.55 -23.88 -0.84
CA LEU A 19 23.11 -23.83 -1.05
C LEU A 19 22.88 -23.04 -2.33
N GLU A 20 22.31 -23.68 -3.34
CA GLU A 20 21.84 -23.06 -4.57
C GLU A 20 20.81 -21.98 -4.22
N SER A 21 21.33 -20.77 -4.04
CA SER A 21 20.55 -19.54 -4.02
C SER A 21 19.93 -19.39 -5.40
N VAL A 22 18.60 -19.51 -5.47
CA VAL A 22 17.83 -18.92 -6.57
C VAL A 22 17.94 -17.41 -6.40
N ALA A 23 19.10 -16.87 -6.77
CA ALA A 23 19.26 -15.47 -7.08
C ALA A 23 18.38 -15.23 -8.31
N GLN A 24 17.19 -14.69 -8.06
CA GLN A 24 16.32 -14.20 -9.11
C GLN A 24 17.10 -13.09 -9.83
N ASP A 25 17.62 -13.38 -11.03
CA ASP A 25 18.35 -12.42 -11.85
C ASP A 25 17.55 -11.13 -11.94
N ALA A 26 18.00 -10.09 -11.22
CA ALA A 26 17.44 -8.76 -11.35
C ALA A 26 17.80 -8.28 -12.76
N VAL A 27 16.85 -8.35 -13.69
CA VAL A 27 17.02 -7.87 -15.06
C VAL A 27 17.54 -6.43 -14.99
N LYS A 28 18.79 -6.23 -15.40
CA LYS A 28 19.44 -4.93 -15.40
C LYS A 28 18.67 -4.01 -16.36
N LYS A 29 18.09 -2.94 -15.82
CA LYS A 29 17.36 -1.94 -16.59
C LYS A 29 18.31 -1.22 -17.55
N GLN A 30 17.80 -0.81 -18.69
CA GLN A 30 18.53 -0.05 -19.70
C GLN A 30 18.60 1.44 -19.29
N PRO A 31 19.70 2.14 -19.57
CA PRO A 31 19.73 3.59 -19.40
C PRO A 31 18.68 4.25 -20.30
N VAL A 32 18.22 5.44 -19.92
CA VAL A 32 17.38 6.25 -20.79
C VAL A 32 18.19 6.65 -22.04
N PRO A 33 17.66 6.48 -23.27
CA PRO A 33 18.36 6.90 -24.49
C PRO A 33 18.75 8.37 -24.47
N ASP A 34 19.81 8.75 -25.19
CA ASP A 34 20.23 10.15 -25.29
C ASP A 34 19.18 11.00 -26.03
N ALA A 35 19.20 12.32 -25.79
CA ALA A 35 18.19 13.25 -26.30
C ALA A 35 18.17 13.34 -27.84
N GLU A 36 19.32 13.14 -28.51
CA GLU A 36 19.40 13.21 -29.97
C GLU A 36 18.73 11.98 -30.59
N SER A 37 19.03 10.79 -30.06
CA SER A 37 18.39 9.53 -30.44
C SER A 37 16.88 9.57 -30.20
N GLN A 38 16.43 10.11 -29.06
CA GLN A 38 15.00 10.30 -28.81
C GLN A 38 14.34 11.22 -29.85
N THR A 39 15.00 12.31 -30.23
CA THR A 39 14.48 13.28 -31.20
C THR A 39 14.35 12.68 -32.61
N ARG A 40 15.33 11.87 -33.03
CA ARG A 40 15.28 11.16 -34.32
C ARG A 40 14.10 10.18 -34.35
N ALA A 41 13.99 9.32 -33.33
CA ALA A 41 12.89 8.37 -33.25
C ALA A 41 11.51 9.07 -33.14
N ALA A 42 11.41 10.17 -32.40
CA ALA A 42 10.16 10.93 -32.29
C ALA A 42 9.72 11.53 -33.64
N THR A 43 10.67 11.99 -34.45
CA THR A 43 10.39 12.48 -35.81
C THR A 43 9.82 11.37 -36.70
N GLU A 44 10.43 10.20 -36.67
CA GLU A 44 9.97 9.04 -37.43
C GLU A 44 8.57 8.59 -37.00
N ILE A 45 8.35 8.41 -35.70
CA ILE A 45 7.05 8.03 -35.13
C ILE A 45 5.96 9.04 -35.53
N LYS A 46 6.24 10.34 -35.40
CA LYS A 46 5.28 11.40 -35.78
C LYS A 46 4.99 11.43 -37.27
N SER A 47 5.94 11.04 -38.12
CA SER A 47 5.71 10.88 -39.55
C SER A 47 4.74 9.71 -39.83
N VAL A 48 4.95 8.57 -39.18
CA VAL A 48 4.12 7.36 -39.35
C VAL A 48 2.68 7.58 -38.88
N PHE A 49 2.48 8.22 -37.72
CA PHE A 49 1.15 8.45 -37.12
C PHE A 49 0.61 9.87 -37.37
N LYS A 50 1.08 10.56 -38.41
CA LYS A 50 0.79 11.98 -38.67
C LYS A 50 -0.71 12.29 -38.66
N ASN A 51 -1.54 11.42 -39.22
CA ASN A 51 -2.99 11.61 -39.30
C ASN A 51 -3.66 11.52 -37.94
N GLU A 52 -3.23 10.60 -37.09
CA GLU A 52 -3.72 10.46 -35.72
C GLU A 52 -3.25 11.64 -34.85
N TYR A 53 -2.00 12.08 -34.97
CA TYR A 53 -1.50 13.26 -34.25
C TYR A 53 -2.22 14.57 -34.61
N ALA A 54 -2.77 14.67 -35.82
CA ALA A 54 -3.56 15.83 -36.23
C ALA A 54 -4.88 15.94 -35.44
N LYS A 55 -5.38 14.84 -34.88
CA LYS A 55 -6.61 14.80 -34.08
C LYS A 55 -6.32 15.13 -32.62
N LYS A 56 -6.90 16.23 -32.12
CA LYS A 56 -6.50 16.82 -30.83
C LYS A 56 -7.52 16.66 -29.70
N LYS A 57 -8.68 16.04 -29.94
CA LYS A 57 -9.69 15.86 -28.88
C LYS A 57 -9.24 14.76 -27.92
N ALA A 58 -9.74 14.79 -26.68
CA ALA A 58 -9.37 13.82 -25.66
C ALA A 58 -9.58 12.35 -26.11
N PRO A 59 -10.70 11.96 -26.74
CA PRO A 59 -10.87 10.59 -27.24
C PRO A 59 -9.87 10.21 -28.33
N ASP A 60 -9.51 11.15 -29.22
CA ASP A 60 -8.54 10.90 -30.28
C ASP A 60 -7.13 10.69 -29.71
N ARG A 61 -6.75 11.49 -28.70
CA ARG A 61 -5.48 11.36 -27.98
C ARG A 61 -5.41 10.03 -27.24
N HIS A 62 -6.48 9.63 -26.55
CA HIS A 62 -6.56 8.34 -25.88
C HIS A 62 -6.40 7.17 -26.88
N ALA A 63 -7.07 7.24 -28.03
CA ALA A 63 -6.96 6.22 -29.08
C ALA A 63 -5.53 6.11 -29.62
N LEU A 64 -4.86 7.23 -29.90
CA LEU A 64 -3.47 7.22 -30.32
C LEU A 64 -2.53 6.75 -29.21
N ALA A 65 -2.74 7.18 -27.96
CA ALA A 65 -1.95 6.74 -26.82
C ALA A 65 -1.97 5.21 -26.68
N THR A 66 -3.16 4.61 -26.78
CA THR A 66 -3.33 3.15 -26.75
C THR A 66 -2.59 2.47 -27.92
N LYS A 67 -2.70 3.01 -29.13
CA LYS A 67 -2.00 2.49 -30.31
C LYS A 67 -0.48 2.53 -30.15
N LEU A 68 0.07 3.65 -29.68
CA LEU A 68 1.51 3.80 -29.43
C LEU A 68 1.99 2.91 -28.28
N PHE A 69 1.15 2.71 -27.25
CA PHE A 69 1.46 1.83 -26.14
C PHE A 69 1.57 0.36 -26.59
N GLU A 70 0.64 -0.12 -27.42
CA GLU A 70 0.71 -1.47 -28.01
C GLU A 70 1.92 -1.63 -28.94
N ALA A 71 2.22 -0.61 -29.74
CA ALA A 71 3.43 -0.60 -30.57
C ALA A 71 4.70 -0.70 -29.70
N ALA A 72 4.81 0.09 -28.63
CA ALA A 72 5.94 0.05 -27.70
C ALA A 72 6.10 -1.31 -27.00
N LYS A 73 5.00 -2.00 -26.67
CA LYS A 73 5.07 -3.36 -26.11
C LYS A 73 5.56 -4.39 -27.13
N SER A 74 5.26 -4.16 -28.41
CA SER A 74 5.62 -5.06 -29.52
C SER A 74 7.04 -4.84 -30.03
N THR A 75 7.58 -3.62 -29.95
CA THR A 75 8.97 -3.31 -30.31
C THR A 75 9.92 -3.91 -29.28
N LYS A 76 10.81 -4.81 -29.71
CA LYS A 76 11.79 -5.50 -28.83
C LYS A 76 13.24 -5.30 -29.27
N ASP A 77 13.42 -5.03 -30.55
CA ASP A 77 14.67 -4.91 -31.30
C ASP A 77 15.25 -3.50 -31.29
N ASP A 78 14.40 -2.48 -31.25
CA ASP A 78 14.83 -1.07 -31.14
C ASP A 78 14.43 -0.47 -29.79
N THR A 79 15.39 -0.41 -28.86
CA THR A 79 15.18 0.12 -27.51
C THR A 79 14.96 1.64 -27.49
N VAL A 80 15.47 2.38 -28.48
CA VAL A 80 15.27 3.84 -28.56
C VAL A 80 13.86 4.12 -29.02
N VAL A 81 13.43 3.52 -30.13
CA VAL A 81 12.07 3.66 -30.66
C VAL A 81 11.05 3.20 -29.63
N ARG A 82 11.33 2.07 -28.94
CA ARG A 82 10.48 1.58 -27.86
C ARG A 82 10.29 2.60 -26.73
N PHE A 83 11.38 3.21 -26.26
CA PHE A 83 11.31 4.24 -25.22
C PHE A 83 10.48 5.46 -25.66
N VAL A 84 10.68 5.92 -26.90
CA VAL A 84 9.96 7.09 -27.44
C VAL A 84 8.49 6.78 -27.68
N LEU A 85 8.14 5.59 -28.17
CA LEU A 85 6.74 5.15 -28.30
C LEU A 85 6.04 5.16 -26.94
N PHE A 86 6.66 4.63 -25.88
CA PHE A 86 6.09 4.72 -24.53
C PHE A 86 5.97 6.16 -24.05
N SER A 87 6.98 7.00 -24.29
CA SER A 87 6.99 8.40 -23.84
C SER A 87 5.90 9.22 -24.53
N GLU A 88 5.73 9.08 -25.84
CA GLU A 88 4.66 9.72 -26.61
C GLU A 88 3.28 9.17 -26.22
N ALA A 89 3.16 7.87 -25.97
CA ALA A 89 1.93 7.29 -25.45
C ALA A 89 1.55 7.89 -24.08
N ASN A 90 2.52 8.05 -23.17
CA ASN A 90 2.28 8.64 -21.85
C ASN A 90 1.84 10.11 -21.94
N ASP A 91 2.50 10.90 -22.79
CA ASP A 91 2.13 12.31 -23.02
C ASP A 91 0.69 12.43 -23.56
N LEU A 92 0.33 11.60 -24.55
CA LEU A 92 -1.02 11.59 -25.12
C LEU A 92 -2.07 11.09 -24.12
N ALA A 93 -1.78 10.04 -23.35
CA ALA A 93 -2.66 9.55 -22.30
C ALA A 93 -2.91 10.64 -21.25
N SER A 94 -1.85 11.31 -20.79
CA SER A 94 -1.93 12.44 -19.87
C SER A 94 -2.79 13.58 -20.44
N LYS A 95 -2.56 13.97 -21.70
CA LYS A 95 -3.33 15.00 -22.42
C LYS A 95 -4.76 14.59 -22.80
N SER A 96 -5.13 13.33 -22.60
CA SER A 96 -6.50 12.83 -22.74
C SER A 96 -7.28 12.82 -21.41
N GLY A 97 -6.59 12.99 -20.28
CA GLY A 97 -7.18 12.88 -18.94
C GLY A 97 -7.30 11.45 -18.42
N ASP A 98 -6.78 10.46 -19.16
CA ASP A 98 -6.75 9.05 -18.76
C ASP A 98 -5.58 8.78 -17.80
N VAL A 99 -5.85 9.01 -16.52
CA VAL A 99 -4.91 8.84 -15.42
C VAL A 99 -4.43 7.39 -15.27
N SER A 100 -5.30 6.41 -15.53
CA SER A 100 -5.00 4.99 -15.36
C SER A 100 -4.05 4.51 -16.45
N LEU A 101 -4.33 4.84 -17.72
CA LEU A 101 -3.44 4.52 -18.83
C LEU A 101 -2.09 5.21 -18.68
N ALA A 102 -2.07 6.48 -18.27
CA ALA A 102 -0.82 7.21 -18.08
C ALA A 102 0.08 6.54 -17.03
N VAL A 103 -0.48 6.15 -15.88
CA VAL A 103 0.24 5.41 -14.81
C VAL A 103 0.73 4.05 -15.29
N GLN A 104 -0.11 3.30 -16.00
CA GLN A 104 0.25 1.99 -16.56
C GLN A 104 1.41 2.08 -17.55
N ILE A 105 1.43 3.08 -18.43
CA ILE A 105 2.52 3.28 -19.38
C ILE A 105 3.83 3.56 -18.64
N VAL A 106 3.81 4.40 -17.59
CA VAL A 106 5.02 4.67 -16.79
C VAL A 106 5.52 3.40 -16.09
N ASP A 107 4.63 2.50 -15.67
CA ASP A 107 5.01 1.22 -15.09
C ASP A 107 5.74 0.33 -16.08
N GLU A 108 5.28 0.27 -17.33
CA GLU A 108 5.97 -0.47 -18.40
C GLU A 108 7.33 0.17 -18.75
N ILE A 109 7.43 1.50 -18.77
CA ILE A 109 8.72 2.19 -18.93
C ILE A 109 9.66 1.78 -17.79
N ALA A 110 9.19 1.82 -16.54
CA ALA A 110 10.00 1.55 -15.37
C ALA A 110 10.44 0.08 -15.25
N LYS A 111 9.82 -0.86 -15.97
CA LYS A 111 10.28 -2.26 -16.06
C LYS A 111 11.55 -2.38 -16.89
N VAL A 112 11.69 -1.55 -17.94
CA VAL A 112 12.76 -1.69 -18.94
C VAL A 112 13.86 -0.65 -18.75
N TYR A 113 13.52 0.57 -18.33
CA TYR A 113 14.43 1.71 -18.30
C TYR A 113 14.72 2.22 -16.89
N GLU A 114 15.92 2.79 -16.70
CA GLU A 114 16.37 3.44 -15.47
C GLU A 114 15.72 4.83 -15.31
N VAL A 115 14.42 4.84 -15.00
CA VAL A 115 13.64 6.05 -14.77
C VAL A 115 13.24 6.26 -13.31
N ARG A 116 12.98 7.52 -12.96
CA ARG A 116 12.28 7.90 -11.71
C ARG A 116 10.76 7.74 -11.89
N ARG A 117 10.29 6.50 -11.71
CA ARG A 117 8.89 6.06 -11.90
C ARG A 117 7.88 7.01 -11.24
N SER A 118 7.99 7.24 -9.93
CA SER A 118 7.07 8.09 -9.17
C SER A 118 7.05 9.54 -9.66
N ALA A 119 8.21 10.12 -10.00
CA ALA A 119 8.30 11.47 -10.55
C ALA A 119 7.64 11.60 -11.94
N MET A 120 7.78 10.59 -12.81
CA MET A 120 7.13 10.55 -14.12
C MET A 120 5.62 10.42 -14.00
N LYS A 121 5.12 9.54 -13.11
CA LYS A 121 3.68 9.44 -12.80
C LYS A 121 3.11 10.76 -12.31
N ALA A 122 3.80 11.46 -11.41
CA ALA A 122 3.36 12.76 -10.90
C ALA A 122 3.25 13.80 -12.03
N ALA A 123 4.24 13.85 -12.94
CA ALA A 123 4.20 14.76 -14.09
C ALA A 123 3.03 14.46 -15.04
N ALA A 124 2.77 13.18 -15.31
CA ALA A 124 1.65 12.74 -16.12
C ALA A 124 0.29 13.13 -15.51
N LEU A 125 0.12 12.91 -14.20
CA LEU A 125 -1.12 13.27 -13.50
C LEU A 125 -1.32 14.78 -13.36
N GLU A 126 -0.26 15.57 -13.24
CA GLU A 126 -0.33 17.04 -13.27
C GLU A 126 -0.85 17.55 -14.62
N VAL A 127 -0.40 16.96 -15.73
CA VAL A 127 -0.94 17.27 -17.06
C VAL A 127 -2.40 16.84 -17.17
N ALA A 128 -2.74 15.63 -16.72
CA ALA A 128 -4.10 15.10 -16.75
C ALA A 128 -5.08 15.94 -15.91
N ALA A 129 -4.64 16.49 -14.78
CA ALA A 129 -5.46 17.36 -13.92
C ALA A 129 -5.92 18.66 -14.62
N GLY A 130 -5.19 19.10 -15.65
CA GLY A 130 -5.56 20.23 -16.51
C GLY A 130 -6.61 19.91 -17.57
N VAL A 131 -6.91 18.64 -17.82
CA VAL A 131 -7.87 18.22 -18.84
C VAL A 131 -9.30 18.34 -18.30
N PRO A 132 -10.24 18.98 -19.03
CA PRO A 132 -11.65 19.00 -18.65
C PRO A 132 -12.26 17.60 -18.71
N VAL A 133 -12.67 17.07 -17.55
CA VAL A 133 -13.37 15.79 -17.41
C VAL A 133 -14.57 15.96 -16.46
N PRO A 134 -15.57 15.06 -16.49
CA PRO A 134 -16.67 15.06 -15.51
C PRO A 134 -16.15 14.98 -14.07
N LEU A 135 -16.94 15.45 -13.09
CA LEU A 135 -16.53 15.46 -11.68
C LEU A 135 -16.17 14.07 -11.14
N ALA A 136 -16.81 13.01 -11.63
CA ALA A 136 -16.45 11.63 -11.32
C ALA A 136 -15.02 11.30 -11.79
N GLY A 137 -14.63 11.74 -12.98
CA GLY A 137 -13.27 11.60 -13.49
C GLY A 137 -12.25 12.41 -12.68
N VAL A 138 -12.62 13.62 -12.23
CA VAL A 138 -11.80 14.42 -11.32
C VAL A 138 -11.58 13.67 -10.00
N ALA A 139 -12.64 13.12 -9.40
CA ALA A 139 -12.53 12.35 -8.16
C ALA A 139 -11.64 11.11 -8.33
N ASN A 140 -11.80 10.37 -9.43
CA ASN A 140 -10.96 9.23 -9.77
C ASN A 140 -9.48 9.59 -9.87
N GLY A 141 -9.15 10.70 -10.56
CA GLY A 141 -7.76 11.19 -10.63
C GLY A 141 -7.18 11.53 -9.25
N GLY A 142 -8.03 12.00 -8.32
CA GLY A 142 -7.64 12.24 -6.94
C GLY A 142 -7.40 10.96 -6.14
N GLU A 143 -8.25 9.93 -6.30
CA GLU A 143 -8.05 8.62 -5.66
C GLU A 143 -6.76 7.96 -6.16
N VAL A 144 -6.56 7.90 -7.48
CA VAL A 144 -5.31 7.37 -8.09
C VAL A 144 -4.09 8.12 -7.56
N SER A 145 -4.16 9.46 -7.47
CA SER A 145 -3.05 10.24 -6.91
C SER A 145 -2.78 9.86 -5.46
N LEU A 146 -3.82 9.71 -4.63
CA LEU A 146 -3.66 9.37 -3.22
C LEU A 146 -3.07 7.96 -3.01
N GLU A 147 -3.43 7.00 -3.85
CA GLU A 147 -2.87 5.64 -3.84
C GLU A 147 -1.37 5.61 -4.14
N LEU A 148 -0.92 6.45 -5.07
CA LEU A 148 0.48 6.54 -5.47
C LEU A 148 1.39 7.16 -4.40
N VAL A 149 0.84 7.72 -3.31
CA VAL A 149 1.64 8.28 -2.21
C VAL A 149 2.47 7.20 -1.53
N GLU A 150 1.90 6.04 -1.25
CA GLU A 150 2.61 4.94 -0.57
C GLU A 150 3.66 4.29 -1.49
N GLU A 151 3.35 4.18 -2.79
CA GLU A 151 4.33 3.76 -3.80
C GLU A 151 5.52 4.72 -3.84
N ALA A 152 5.27 6.03 -3.89
CA ALA A 152 6.33 7.03 -3.92
C ALA A 152 7.18 7.04 -2.64
N ILE A 153 6.58 6.79 -1.48
CA ILE A 153 7.32 6.62 -0.22
C ILE A 153 8.21 5.37 -0.28
N ALA A 154 7.71 4.24 -0.81
CA ALA A 154 8.49 3.02 -0.95
C ALA A 154 9.62 3.13 -2.00
N ASP A 155 9.42 3.96 -3.02
CA ASP A 155 10.43 4.35 -4.02
C ASP A 155 11.47 5.35 -3.48
N ASP A 156 11.38 5.74 -2.20
CA ASP A 156 12.20 6.78 -1.57
C ASP A 156 12.05 8.17 -2.24
N ASP A 157 10.95 8.39 -2.97
CA ASP A 157 10.62 9.64 -3.67
C ASP A 157 9.58 10.48 -2.89
N LEU A 158 10.02 10.98 -1.73
CA LEU A 158 9.17 11.82 -0.87
C LEU A 158 8.71 13.11 -1.56
N GLU A 159 9.43 13.57 -2.60
CA GLU A 159 9.04 14.71 -3.42
C GLU A 159 7.78 14.38 -4.24
N ALA A 160 7.81 13.29 -5.02
CA ALA A 160 6.67 12.80 -5.78
C ALA A 160 5.46 12.49 -4.87
N ALA A 161 5.69 11.87 -3.70
CA ALA A 161 4.64 11.62 -2.70
C ALA A 161 3.89 12.92 -2.33
N GLY A 162 4.60 14.04 -2.20
CA GLY A 162 3.98 15.33 -1.89
C GLY A 162 3.22 15.95 -3.07
N ARG A 163 3.68 15.71 -4.29
CA ARG A 163 2.95 16.13 -5.52
C ARG A 163 1.64 15.36 -5.63
N PHE A 164 1.66 14.06 -5.38
CA PHE A 164 0.47 13.21 -5.33
C PHE A 164 -0.56 13.64 -4.29
N VAL A 165 -0.14 13.95 -3.06
CA VAL A 165 -1.06 14.51 -2.04
C VAL A 165 -1.71 15.80 -2.52
N LYS A 166 -0.93 16.73 -3.10
CA LYS A 166 -1.47 18.00 -3.61
C LYS A 166 -2.49 17.79 -4.74
N LEU A 167 -2.21 16.87 -5.66
CA LEU A 167 -3.14 16.49 -6.73
C LEU A 167 -4.44 15.91 -6.15
N ALA A 168 -4.33 14.99 -5.18
CA ALA A 168 -5.47 14.39 -4.50
C ALA A 168 -6.34 15.44 -3.78
N GLU A 169 -5.72 16.36 -3.03
CA GLU A 169 -6.45 17.45 -2.36
C GLU A 169 -7.15 18.39 -3.35
N ALA A 170 -6.48 18.77 -4.44
CA ALA A 170 -7.05 19.64 -5.46
C ALA A 170 -8.24 18.98 -6.16
N ALA A 171 -8.09 17.70 -6.54
CA ALA A 171 -9.16 16.88 -7.10
C ALA A 171 -10.34 16.72 -6.14
N ALA A 172 -10.08 16.47 -4.85
CA ALA A 172 -11.10 16.34 -3.83
C ALA A 172 -11.95 17.61 -3.68
N ARG A 173 -11.30 18.78 -3.65
CA ARG A 173 -11.98 20.08 -3.58
C ARG A 173 -12.81 20.34 -4.84
N LYS A 174 -12.23 20.12 -6.02
CA LYS A 174 -12.89 20.34 -7.32
C LYS A 174 -14.09 19.42 -7.54
N SER A 175 -13.98 18.16 -7.10
CA SER A 175 -15.07 17.17 -7.15
C SER A 175 -16.08 17.29 -6.00
N LYS A 176 -15.83 18.16 -5.01
CA LYS A 176 -16.62 18.30 -3.78
C LYS A 176 -16.71 16.99 -2.97
N ASN A 177 -15.68 16.15 -3.03
CA ASN A 177 -15.59 14.90 -2.27
C ASN A 177 -14.92 15.14 -0.91
N ALA A 178 -15.74 15.34 0.14
CA ALA A 178 -15.27 15.60 1.50
C ALA A 178 -14.47 14.44 2.10
N TYR A 179 -14.79 13.19 1.73
CA TYR A 179 -14.10 12.01 2.22
C TYR A 179 -12.67 11.91 1.69
N LEU A 180 -12.52 12.06 0.36
CA LEU A 180 -11.20 12.11 -0.28
C LEU A 180 -10.38 13.29 0.24
N LEU A 181 -11.02 14.44 0.50
CA LEU A 181 -10.32 15.61 1.05
C LEU A 181 -9.76 15.32 2.44
N ALA A 182 -10.55 14.75 3.35
CA ALA A 182 -10.10 14.41 4.70
C ALA A 182 -8.95 13.39 4.67
N ARG A 183 -9.05 12.36 3.82
CA ARG A 183 -7.97 11.35 3.64
C ARG A 183 -6.69 11.98 3.09
N SER A 184 -6.80 12.83 2.07
CA SER A 184 -5.65 13.49 1.45
C SER A 184 -4.94 14.41 2.44
N GLN A 185 -5.69 15.19 3.22
CA GLN A 185 -5.14 16.06 4.27
C GLN A 185 -4.48 15.28 5.41
N ALA A 186 -5.09 14.17 5.85
CA ALA A 186 -4.47 13.29 6.84
C ALA A 186 -3.14 12.75 6.32
N ARG A 187 -3.12 12.25 5.07
CA ARG A 187 -1.89 11.77 4.44
C ARG A 187 -0.84 12.87 4.25
N GLY A 188 -1.26 14.09 3.95
CA GLY A 188 -0.37 15.25 3.85
C GLY A 188 0.30 15.61 5.18
N LYS A 189 -0.43 15.49 6.30
CA LYS A 189 0.15 15.65 7.64
C LYS A 189 1.16 14.54 7.96
N ASP A 190 0.81 13.30 7.66
CA ASP A 190 1.70 12.14 7.86
C ASP A 190 3.00 12.29 7.04
N LEU A 191 2.88 12.68 5.76
CA LEU A 191 4.03 12.91 4.90
C LEU A 191 4.90 14.09 5.38
N THR A 192 4.28 15.14 5.91
CA THR A 192 5.02 16.27 6.49
C THR A 192 5.84 15.84 7.71
N ALA A 193 5.24 15.03 8.58
CA ALA A 193 5.95 14.45 9.72
C ALA A 193 7.09 13.53 9.25
N LEU A 194 6.84 12.67 8.25
CA LEU A 194 7.84 11.78 7.69
C LEU A 194 9.03 12.54 7.08
N ARG A 195 8.77 13.61 6.30
CA ARG A 195 9.82 14.47 5.74
C ARG A 195 10.69 15.09 6.82
N LYS A 196 10.08 15.56 7.93
CA LYS A 196 10.84 16.09 9.06
C LYS A 196 11.78 15.06 9.68
N GLU A 197 11.35 13.80 9.78
CA GLU A 197 12.21 12.72 10.25
C GLU A 197 13.29 12.34 9.22
N PHE A 198 12.95 12.35 7.93
CA PHE A 198 13.92 12.13 6.85
C PHE A 198 15.05 13.16 6.87
N GLU A 199 14.72 14.45 7.09
CA GLU A 199 15.73 15.51 7.19
C GLU A 199 16.74 15.30 8.32
N LYS A 200 16.37 14.55 9.38
CA LYS A 200 17.30 14.19 10.46
C LYS A 200 18.26 13.09 10.02
N VAL A 201 17.77 12.11 9.27
CA VAL A 201 18.57 10.94 8.85
C VAL A 201 19.24 11.10 7.49
N LYS A 202 19.01 12.20 6.76
CA LYS A 202 19.60 12.44 5.42
C LYS A 202 21.13 12.41 5.44
N THR A 203 21.75 12.87 6.53
CA THR A 203 23.21 12.86 6.68
C THR A 203 23.71 11.43 6.86
N ALA A 204 22.99 10.60 7.61
CA ALA A 204 23.27 9.17 7.73
C ALA A 204 23.15 8.49 6.36
N ALA A 205 22.07 8.75 5.61
CA ALA A 205 21.89 8.22 4.25
C ALA A 205 23.04 8.61 3.31
N ALA A 206 23.42 9.90 3.26
CA ALA A 206 24.54 10.37 2.43
C ALA A 206 25.91 9.81 2.87
N LYS A 207 26.06 9.45 4.15
CA LYS A 207 27.27 8.79 4.65
C LYS A 207 27.34 7.35 4.17
N LEU A 208 26.23 6.62 4.18
CA LEU A 208 26.16 5.24 3.69
C LEU A 208 26.46 5.10 2.19
N GLU A 209 26.24 6.16 1.40
CA GLU A 209 26.67 6.19 0.00
C GLU A 209 28.20 6.14 -0.16
N LYS A 210 28.94 6.68 0.80
CA LYS A 210 30.41 6.76 0.77
C LYS A 210 31.06 5.64 1.58
N ASP A 211 30.44 5.30 2.70
CA ASP A 211 30.87 4.24 3.61
C ASP A 211 29.65 3.39 4.01
N PRO A 212 29.35 2.34 3.23
CA PRO A 212 28.24 1.43 3.53
C PRO A 212 28.36 0.70 4.87
N ASN A 213 29.55 0.67 5.49
CA ASN A 213 29.81 -0.06 6.73
C ASN A 213 29.76 0.81 7.99
N ASP A 214 29.42 2.10 7.87
CA ASP A 214 29.35 2.98 9.03
C ASP A 214 28.22 2.54 9.98
N GLY A 215 28.60 1.98 11.14
CA GLY A 215 27.63 1.39 12.06
C GLY A 215 26.61 2.38 12.63
N MET A 216 27.02 3.64 12.88
CA MET A 216 26.10 4.66 13.39
C MET A 216 25.06 5.05 12.34
N ALA A 217 25.49 5.33 11.11
CA ALA A 217 24.60 5.68 10.02
C ALA A 217 23.65 4.52 9.66
N ASN A 218 24.15 3.29 9.68
CA ASN A 218 23.34 2.08 9.48
C ASN A 218 22.24 1.92 10.53
N ALA A 219 22.58 2.13 11.82
CA ALA A 219 21.59 2.07 12.90
C ALA A 219 20.53 3.18 12.77
N GLU A 220 20.94 4.41 12.47
CA GLU A 220 20.04 5.56 12.36
C GLU A 220 19.12 5.45 11.13
N TYR A 221 19.69 5.22 9.95
CA TYR A 221 18.93 5.12 8.71
C TYR A 221 18.10 3.83 8.66
N GLY A 222 18.65 2.69 9.09
CA GLY A 222 17.91 1.42 9.18
C GLY A 222 16.69 1.52 10.08
N LYS A 223 16.79 2.22 11.22
CA LYS A 223 15.66 2.45 12.13
C LYS A 223 14.56 3.27 11.45
N PHE A 224 14.94 4.33 10.72
CA PHE A 224 14.01 5.13 9.93
C PHE A 224 13.30 4.29 8.85
N VAL A 225 14.05 3.49 8.10
CA VAL A 225 13.51 2.64 7.02
C VAL A 225 12.55 1.58 7.55
N CYS A 226 12.90 0.84 8.61
CA CYS A 226 12.00 -0.15 9.21
C CYS A 226 10.74 0.47 9.81
N LEU A 227 10.87 1.54 10.59
CA LEU A 227 9.80 1.99 11.48
C LEU A 227 8.92 3.08 10.87
N LEU A 228 9.46 3.96 10.03
CA LEU A 228 8.73 5.09 9.47
C LEU A 228 8.41 4.92 7.99
N ILE A 229 9.30 4.28 7.21
CA ILE A 229 9.00 3.88 5.83
C ILE A 229 8.21 2.57 5.81
N GLY A 230 8.50 1.65 6.73
CA GLY A 230 7.86 0.34 6.80
C GLY A 230 8.49 -0.71 5.89
N ASP A 231 9.63 -0.43 5.29
CA ASP A 231 10.36 -1.37 4.43
C ASP A 231 11.34 -2.19 5.26
N TRP A 232 10.81 -3.21 5.92
CA TRP A 232 11.60 -4.14 6.74
C TRP A 232 12.66 -4.90 5.92
N ASN A 233 12.41 -5.15 4.63
CA ASN A 233 13.36 -5.87 3.77
C ASN A 233 14.62 -5.04 3.52
N LYS A 234 14.47 -3.73 3.27
CA LYS A 234 15.63 -2.82 3.16
C LYS A 234 16.24 -2.48 4.51
N GLY A 235 15.42 -2.29 5.54
CA GLY A 235 15.86 -1.77 6.83
C GLY A 235 16.58 -2.79 7.73
N LEU A 236 16.16 -4.06 7.75
CA LEU A 236 16.79 -5.09 8.61
C LEU A 236 18.27 -5.34 8.30
N PRO A 237 18.71 -5.43 7.02
CA PRO A 237 20.13 -5.51 6.69
C PRO A 237 20.93 -4.31 7.23
N LEU A 238 20.41 -3.09 7.12
CA LEU A 238 21.05 -1.90 7.67
C LEU A 238 21.18 -2.00 9.20
N LEU A 239 20.11 -2.37 9.89
CA LEU A 239 20.14 -2.54 11.36
C LEU A 239 21.12 -3.64 11.81
N THR A 240 21.30 -4.70 11.02
CA THR A 240 22.29 -5.76 11.31
C THR A 240 23.74 -5.25 11.25
N MET A 241 24.02 -4.29 10.36
CA MET A 241 25.31 -3.60 10.28
C MET A 241 25.40 -2.41 11.24
N GLY A 242 24.33 -2.12 11.99
CA GLY A 242 24.23 -0.99 12.90
C GLY A 242 25.07 -1.14 14.17
N SER A 243 25.40 -0.02 14.79
CA SER A 243 26.13 0.04 16.07
C SER A 243 25.24 -0.13 17.31
N ASP A 244 23.92 -0.02 17.18
CA ASP A 244 22.99 -0.27 18.30
C ASP A 244 22.82 -1.78 18.51
N ALA A 245 23.34 -2.29 19.62
CA ALA A 245 23.38 -3.72 19.90
C ALA A 245 21.99 -4.37 20.02
N LYS A 246 20.98 -3.64 20.51
CA LYS A 246 19.62 -4.20 20.67
C LYS A 246 18.90 -4.26 19.33
N LEU A 247 18.95 -3.18 18.55
CA LEU A 247 18.38 -3.15 17.20
C LEU A 247 19.07 -4.19 16.31
N LYS A 248 20.39 -4.31 16.38
CA LYS A 248 21.16 -5.32 15.66
C LYS A 248 20.71 -6.73 16.00
N LYS A 249 20.61 -7.06 17.30
CA LYS A 249 20.15 -8.38 17.75
C LYS A 249 18.75 -8.72 17.22
N LEU A 250 17.80 -7.79 17.32
CA LEU A 250 16.44 -8.01 16.80
C LEU A 250 16.45 -8.16 15.28
N ALA A 251 17.24 -7.35 14.58
CA ALA A 251 17.32 -7.42 13.12
C ALA A 251 17.93 -8.74 12.63
N GLU A 252 18.96 -9.25 13.30
CA GLU A 252 19.56 -10.55 13.01
C GLU A 252 18.60 -11.70 13.27
N LEU A 253 17.87 -11.68 14.40
CA LEU A 253 16.89 -12.70 14.73
C LEU A 253 15.74 -12.70 13.71
N GLU A 254 15.23 -11.51 13.41
CA GLU A 254 14.12 -11.31 12.47
C GLU A 254 14.50 -11.67 11.02
N GLY A 255 15.72 -11.36 10.61
CA GLY A 255 16.26 -11.67 9.28
C GLY A 255 16.36 -13.16 8.98
N ARG A 256 16.41 -14.01 10.01
CA ARG A 256 16.35 -15.49 9.90
C ARG A 256 14.93 -16.00 9.63
N LYS A 257 13.92 -15.12 9.66
CA LYS A 257 12.49 -15.42 9.47
C LYS A 257 12.01 -16.53 10.41
N PRO A 258 12.10 -16.32 11.74
CA PRO A 258 11.88 -17.37 12.73
C PRO A 258 10.43 -17.86 12.72
N THR A 259 10.26 -19.19 12.83
CA THR A 259 8.95 -19.86 12.92
C THR A 259 8.69 -20.48 14.29
N GLU A 260 9.72 -20.54 15.14
CA GLU A 260 9.65 -21.03 16.50
C GLU A 260 9.02 -19.99 17.43
N ALA A 261 8.10 -20.44 18.28
CA ALA A 261 7.32 -19.55 19.13
C ALA A 261 8.17 -18.81 20.17
N ALA A 262 9.28 -19.42 20.60
CA ALA A 262 10.23 -18.82 21.53
C ALA A 262 10.93 -17.61 20.91
N ASP A 263 11.46 -17.75 19.69
CA ASP A 263 12.12 -16.67 18.95
C ASP A 263 11.15 -15.54 18.63
N GLN A 264 9.91 -15.87 18.24
CA GLN A 264 8.87 -14.89 17.96
C GLN A 264 8.43 -14.16 19.24
N LEU A 265 8.38 -14.85 20.39
CA LEU A 265 8.15 -14.19 21.68
C LEU A 265 9.29 -13.21 22.01
N GLU A 266 10.54 -13.63 21.84
CA GLU A 266 11.72 -12.79 22.08
C GLU A 266 11.71 -11.53 21.20
N LEU A 267 11.38 -11.67 19.91
CA LEU A 267 11.19 -10.52 19.01
C LEU A 267 10.11 -9.58 19.53
N GLY A 268 8.96 -10.12 19.93
CA GLY A 268 7.85 -9.34 20.46
C GLY A 268 8.23 -8.55 21.72
N GLU A 269 8.88 -9.18 22.68
CA GLU A 269 9.32 -8.56 23.94
C GLU A 269 10.43 -7.53 23.69
N GLY A 270 11.41 -7.85 22.83
CA GLY A 270 12.51 -6.94 22.51
C GLY A 270 12.05 -5.66 21.81
N TRP A 271 11.07 -5.75 20.91
CA TRP A 271 10.47 -4.56 20.28
C TRP A 271 9.69 -3.70 21.29
N ILE A 272 9.06 -4.29 22.32
CA ILE A 272 8.46 -3.52 23.44
C ILE A 272 9.52 -2.81 24.26
N GLU A 273 10.61 -3.52 24.59
CA GLU A 273 11.71 -2.94 25.36
C GLU A 273 12.28 -1.70 24.67
N LEU A 274 12.55 -1.78 23.36
CA LEU A 274 12.96 -0.63 22.56
C LEU A 274 11.89 0.45 22.50
N ALA A 275 10.62 0.10 22.32
CA ALA A 275 9.54 1.08 22.25
C ALA A 275 9.42 1.91 23.54
N ASN A 276 9.73 1.32 24.70
CA ASN A 276 9.67 2.01 25.99
C ASN A 276 10.75 3.09 26.15
N THR A 277 11.83 3.05 25.37
CA THR A 277 12.90 4.06 25.40
C THR A 277 12.78 5.10 24.28
N GLN A 278 11.75 5.03 23.44
CA GLN A 278 11.57 5.91 22.30
C GLN A 278 10.35 6.82 22.46
N ALA A 279 10.42 8.00 21.83
CA ALA A 279 9.26 8.87 21.65
C ALA A 279 8.57 8.59 20.31
N GLU A 280 7.38 9.18 20.11
CA GLU A 280 6.78 9.25 18.78
C GLU A 280 7.68 10.06 17.82
N PRO A 281 7.73 9.70 16.52
CA PRO A 281 6.90 8.70 15.84
C PRO A 281 7.46 7.26 15.85
N TYR A 282 8.56 6.97 16.55
CA TYR A 282 9.20 5.65 16.51
C TYR A 282 8.60 4.63 17.49
N LYS A 283 8.01 5.10 18.59
CA LYS A 283 7.40 4.24 19.62
C LYS A 283 6.26 3.39 19.07
N SER A 284 5.26 4.00 18.43
CA SER A 284 4.08 3.27 17.94
C SER A 284 4.43 2.17 16.92
N PRO A 285 5.27 2.40 15.89
CA PRO A 285 5.72 1.36 14.98
C PRO A 285 6.45 0.18 15.65
N MET A 286 7.27 0.43 16.67
CA MET A 286 7.92 -0.64 17.44
C MET A 286 6.90 -1.50 18.19
N LEU A 287 5.89 -0.88 18.83
CA LEU A 287 4.79 -1.61 19.46
C LEU A 287 3.99 -2.41 18.42
N MET A 288 3.79 -1.87 17.22
CA MET A 288 3.15 -2.60 16.12
C MET A 288 3.97 -3.80 15.64
N ARG A 289 5.30 -3.68 15.60
CA ARG A 289 6.18 -4.81 15.26
C ARG A 289 6.14 -5.88 16.35
N SER A 290 6.13 -5.47 17.62
CA SER A 290 5.93 -6.40 18.73
C SER A 290 4.62 -7.18 18.59
N TYR A 291 3.54 -6.46 18.32
CA TYR A 291 2.22 -7.05 18.13
C TYR A 291 2.22 -8.10 17.01
N HIS A 292 2.86 -7.82 15.87
CA HIS A 292 3.03 -8.78 14.78
C HIS A 292 3.68 -10.10 15.24
N TRP A 293 4.76 -10.02 16.01
CA TRP A 293 5.48 -11.21 16.47
C TRP A 293 4.69 -12.01 17.50
N PHE A 294 4.01 -11.32 18.41
CA PHE A 294 3.09 -11.95 19.36
C PHE A 294 1.94 -12.68 18.68
N LEU A 295 1.39 -12.16 17.58
CA LEU A 295 0.35 -12.86 16.82
C LEU A 295 0.84 -14.22 16.30
N LEU A 296 2.07 -14.27 15.80
CA LEU A 296 2.67 -15.49 15.26
C LEU A 296 3.02 -16.48 16.37
N ALA A 297 3.54 -15.99 17.50
CA ALA A 297 3.95 -16.83 18.63
C ALA A 297 2.76 -17.47 19.35
N ARG A 298 1.71 -16.67 19.60
CA ARG A 298 0.58 -16.98 20.51
C ARG A 298 0.00 -18.40 20.40
N PRO A 299 -0.25 -18.98 19.21
CA PRO A 299 -0.86 -20.31 19.09
C PRO A 299 -0.01 -21.45 19.68
N LYS A 300 1.31 -21.26 19.79
CA LYS A 300 2.29 -22.27 20.20
C LYS A 300 2.96 -21.95 21.55
N LEU A 301 2.54 -20.89 22.23
CA LEU A 301 3.10 -20.51 23.54
C LEU A 301 2.57 -21.39 24.67
N THR A 302 3.37 -21.51 25.73
CA THR A 302 2.91 -22.05 27.01
C THR A 302 1.77 -21.21 27.58
N ALA A 303 0.91 -21.80 28.42
CA ALA A 303 -0.26 -21.12 28.97
C ALA A 303 0.06 -19.76 29.62
N LEU A 304 1.16 -19.69 30.39
CA LEU A 304 1.60 -18.46 31.04
C LEU A 304 2.05 -17.39 30.03
N ASN A 305 2.89 -17.74 29.06
CA ASN A 305 3.37 -16.78 28.06
C ASN A 305 2.25 -16.31 27.14
N LYS A 306 1.32 -17.22 26.78
CA LYS A 306 0.10 -16.87 26.05
C LYS A 306 -0.73 -15.83 26.81
N ALA A 307 -0.99 -16.05 28.10
CA ALA A 307 -1.74 -15.11 28.92
C ALA A 307 -1.06 -13.73 29.06
N LYS A 308 0.28 -13.69 29.22
CA LYS A 308 1.05 -12.43 29.23
C LYS A 308 0.89 -11.66 27.93
N VAL A 309 1.09 -12.33 26.80
CA VAL A 309 0.95 -11.76 25.46
C VAL A 309 -0.46 -11.25 25.22
N GLU A 310 -1.48 -12.06 25.52
CA GLU A 310 -2.89 -11.67 25.34
C GLU A 310 -3.27 -10.45 26.21
N ASN A 311 -2.80 -10.39 27.45
CA ASN A 311 -3.02 -9.24 28.33
C ASN A 311 -2.34 -7.97 27.79
N TRP A 312 -1.12 -8.07 27.27
CA TRP A 312 -0.44 -6.94 26.64
C TRP A 312 -1.17 -6.49 25.36
N MET A 313 -1.54 -7.43 24.48
CA MET A 313 -2.27 -7.14 23.24
C MET A 313 -3.64 -6.51 23.51
N ALA A 314 -4.32 -6.90 24.59
CA ALA A 314 -5.56 -6.30 25.02
C ALA A 314 -5.40 -4.82 25.41
N GLN A 315 -4.19 -4.40 25.82
CA GLN A 315 -3.83 -3.04 26.20
C GLN A 315 -3.16 -2.25 25.07
N ALA A 316 -2.78 -2.90 23.98
CA ALA A 316 -2.07 -2.27 22.87
C ALA A 316 -2.86 -1.06 22.32
N PRO A 317 -2.18 0.04 21.95
CA PRO A 317 -2.80 1.25 21.44
C PRO A 317 -3.61 1.02 20.15
N ARG A 318 -3.37 -0.10 19.47
CA ARG A 318 -4.07 -0.52 18.26
C ARG A 318 -4.37 -2.00 18.33
N ARG A 319 -5.62 -2.38 18.08
CA ARG A 319 -6.10 -3.78 18.07
C ARG A 319 -6.82 -4.07 16.76
N ARG A 320 -6.51 -5.18 16.08
CA ARG A 320 -7.27 -5.58 14.89
C ARG A 320 -8.48 -6.41 15.32
N LEU A 321 -9.60 -6.23 14.64
CA LEU A 321 -10.84 -6.93 15.00
C LEU A 321 -10.70 -8.45 14.82
N ILE A 322 -9.84 -8.91 13.91
CA ILE A 322 -9.52 -10.33 13.76
C ILE A 322 -9.02 -10.97 15.06
N GLU A 323 -8.42 -10.19 15.96
CA GLU A 323 -7.89 -10.66 17.24
C GLU A 323 -8.83 -10.42 18.42
N MET A 324 -9.91 -9.67 18.20
CA MET A 324 -10.90 -9.41 19.21
C MET A 324 -11.89 -10.58 19.26
N GLU A 325 -12.38 -10.85 20.45
CA GLU A 325 -13.49 -11.78 20.63
C GLU A 325 -14.76 -11.14 20.09
N GLU A 326 -15.33 -11.79 19.09
CA GLU A 326 -16.62 -11.47 18.52
C GLU A 326 -17.75 -12.05 19.36
N PHE A 327 -18.89 -11.36 19.37
CA PHE A 327 -20.12 -11.88 19.99
C PHE A 327 -21.34 -11.50 19.14
N ASP A 328 -22.48 -12.16 19.41
CA ASP A 328 -23.75 -11.94 18.71
C ASP A 328 -23.58 -12.01 17.17
N VAL A 329 -22.84 -13.03 16.71
CA VAL A 329 -22.64 -13.29 15.28
C VAL A 329 -23.94 -13.82 14.68
N LYS A 330 -24.44 -13.14 13.65
CA LYS A 330 -25.54 -13.61 12.81
C LYS A 330 -24.96 -13.95 11.45
N PRO A 331 -24.59 -15.22 11.22
CA PRO A 331 -23.92 -15.62 10.01
C PRO A 331 -24.86 -15.58 8.79
N GLY A 332 -24.26 -15.56 7.61
CA GLY A 332 -24.97 -15.88 6.37
C GLY A 332 -24.83 -17.36 6.04
N PRO A 333 -24.48 -17.74 4.80
CA PRO A 333 -24.27 -19.14 4.43
C PRO A 333 -23.12 -19.82 5.18
N TRP A 334 -22.17 -19.03 5.70
CA TRP A 334 -21.06 -19.49 6.53
C TRP A 334 -20.73 -18.48 7.62
N GLY A 335 -19.93 -18.92 8.60
CA GLY A 335 -19.47 -18.14 9.73
C GLY A 335 -18.46 -17.04 9.38
N LEU A 336 -18.04 -16.28 10.38
CA LEU A 336 -16.99 -15.26 10.26
C LEU A 336 -15.66 -15.94 9.90
N GLY A 337 -15.06 -15.58 8.77
CA GLY A 337 -13.70 -16.00 8.47
C GLY A 337 -12.68 -14.99 8.98
N LYS A 338 -11.54 -15.49 9.47
CA LYS A 338 -10.43 -14.72 10.03
C LYS A 338 -9.15 -15.04 9.26
N GLY A 339 -8.70 -14.12 8.41
CA GLY A 339 -7.52 -14.31 7.55
C GLY A 339 -7.75 -15.22 6.33
N VAL A 340 -8.95 -15.81 6.24
CA VAL A 340 -9.44 -16.68 5.16
C VAL A 340 -10.93 -16.40 4.94
N LEU A 341 -11.48 -16.87 3.83
CA LEU A 341 -12.94 -16.94 3.64
C LEU A 341 -13.53 -18.11 4.45
N HIS A 342 -14.21 -19.02 3.77
CA HIS A 342 -14.53 -20.34 4.25
C HIS A 342 -13.52 -21.34 3.66
N SER A 343 -13.26 -22.45 4.35
CA SER A 343 -12.50 -23.59 3.80
C SER A 343 -11.08 -23.25 3.31
N ASP A 344 -10.31 -22.49 4.10
CA ASP A 344 -8.92 -22.09 3.84
C ASP A 344 -8.66 -21.26 2.56
N ILE A 345 -9.72 -20.79 1.90
CA ILE A 345 -9.57 -19.90 0.74
C ILE A 345 -8.94 -18.56 1.21
N PRO A 346 -7.85 -18.09 0.57
CA PRO A 346 -7.18 -16.87 0.99
C PRO A 346 -8.04 -15.64 0.73
N ILE A 347 -7.98 -14.67 1.65
CA ILE A 347 -8.51 -13.32 1.40
C ILE A 347 -7.55 -12.61 0.46
N ILE A 348 -8.02 -12.32 -0.75
CA ILE A 348 -7.31 -11.60 -1.79
C ILE A 348 -8.25 -10.50 -2.32
N VAL A 349 -7.80 -9.26 -2.28
CA VAL A 349 -8.51 -8.14 -2.92
C VAL A 349 -7.50 -7.35 -3.73
N ASN A 350 -7.80 -7.13 -5.01
CA ASN A 350 -6.89 -6.46 -5.94
C ASN A 350 -5.52 -7.14 -5.99
N GLU A 351 -5.51 -8.47 -6.09
CA GLU A 351 -4.33 -9.34 -6.17
C GLU A 351 -3.41 -9.28 -4.93
N LYS A 352 -3.79 -8.52 -3.90
CA LYS A 352 -3.10 -8.46 -2.62
C LYS A 352 -3.75 -9.44 -1.67
N ARG A 353 -2.93 -10.24 -0.98
CA ARG A 353 -3.36 -11.15 0.09
C ARG A 353 -3.31 -10.45 1.44
N SER A 354 -4.30 -10.68 2.30
CA SER A 354 -4.25 -10.27 3.71
C SER A 354 -4.55 -11.42 4.66
N LEU A 355 -3.69 -11.59 5.67
CA LEU A 355 -3.90 -12.53 6.79
C LEU A 355 -4.63 -11.88 7.96
N PHE A 356 -4.92 -10.59 7.88
CA PHE A 356 -5.40 -9.77 8.99
C PHE A 356 -6.81 -9.21 8.77
N SER A 357 -7.48 -9.72 7.74
CA SER A 357 -8.80 -9.31 7.31
C SER A 357 -9.88 -10.27 7.80
N LEU A 358 -11.11 -9.78 7.91
CA LEU A 358 -12.27 -10.60 8.20
C LEU A 358 -13.04 -10.85 6.90
N SER A 359 -13.60 -12.04 6.77
CA SER A 359 -14.55 -12.35 5.71
C SER A 359 -15.94 -12.61 6.29
N THR A 360 -16.93 -12.12 5.56
CA THR A 360 -18.35 -12.24 5.88
C THR A 360 -19.09 -12.57 4.59
N HIS A 361 -20.33 -13.05 4.70
CA HIS A 361 -21.17 -13.26 3.53
C HIS A 361 -22.64 -13.03 3.92
N PRO A 362 -23.35 -12.08 3.31
CA PRO A 362 -24.79 -11.90 3.55
C PRO A 362 -25.62 -13.06 3.00
N ASN A 363 -26.86 -13.22 3.47
CA ASN A 363 -27.87 -14.01 2.78
C ASN A 363 -28.64 -13.12 1.79
N ASP A 364 -29.48 -13.73 0.94
CA ASP A 364 -30.36 -13.02 0.01
C ASP A 364 -31.33 -12.04 0.68
N SER A 365 -31.69 -12.30 1.94
CA SER A 365 -32.72 -11.55 2.68
C SER A 365 -32.23 -11.01 4.05
N SER A 366 -30.98 -11.26 4.44
CA SER A 366 -30.46 -10.81 5.73
C SER A 366 -28.98 -10.45 5.71
N ALA A 367 -28.61 -9.47 6.53
CA ALA A 367 -27.22 -9.10 6.77
C ALA A 367 -26.43 -10.24 7.42
N PHE A 368 -25.13 -10.32 7.11
CA PHE A 368 -24.17 -10.87 8.06
C PHE A 368 -23.96 -9.82 9.16
N VAL A 369 -24.02 -10.21 10.43
CA VAL A 369 -23.77 -9.31 11.57
C VAL A 369 -22.69 -9.89 12.47
N VAL A 370 -21.77 -9.05 12.94
CA VAL A 370 -20.82 -9.40 14.00
C VAL A 370 -20.56 -8.21 14.92
N LYS A 371 -20.46 -8.45 16.23
CA LYS A 371 -20.22 -7.41 17.24
C LYS A 371 -18.91 -7.62 18.00
N TYR A 372 -18.35 -6.51 18.46
CA TYR A 372 -17.11 -6.45 19.23
C TYR A 372 -17.24 -5.47 20.40
N ARG A 373 -16.67 -5.83 21.55
CA ARG A 373 -16.61 -4.94 22.72
C ARG A 373 -15.44 -3.98 22.59
N LEU A 374 -15.75 -2.69 22.50
CA LEU A 374 -14.79 -1.60 22.55
C LEU A 374 -14.53 -1.12 23.99
N SER A 375 -15.48 -1.37 24.91
CA SER A 375 -15.38 -0.97 26.32
C SER A 375 -15.14 0.53 26.49
N LYS A 376 -15.64 1.35 25.54
CA LYS A 376 -15.44 2.80 25.49
C LYS A 376 -13.98 3.25 25.42
N ALA A 377 -13.06 2.32 25.19
CA ALA A 377 -11.62 2.56 25.22
C ALA A 377 -11.06 2.98 23.86
N ALA A 378 -11.76 2.69 22.76
CA ALA A 378 -11.32 3.05 21.42
C ALA A 378 -11.74 4.48 21.05
N LYS A 379 -10.87 5.22 20.37
CA LYS A 379 -11.13 6.55 19.79
C LYS A 379 -11.50 6.49 18.31
N SER A 380 -10.88 5.58 17.56
CA SER A 380 -11.11 5.46 16.12
C SER A 380 -11.18 3.99 15.68
N PHE A 381 -12.00 3.73 14.67
CA PHE A 381 -12.11 2.47 13.95
C PHE A 381 -11.78 2.71 12.49
N LYS A 382 -10.85 1.93 11.92
CA LYS A 382 -10.41 2.11 10.54
C LYS A 382 -10.15 0.78 9.85
N GLY A 383 -10.20 0.78 8.54
CA GLY A 383 -9.97 -0.38 7.69
C GLY A 383 -10.39 -0.05 6.27
N SER A 384 -10.59 -1.07 5.46
CA SER A 384 -11.33 -0.94 4.21
C SER A 384 -12.37 -2.04 4.09
N VAL A 385 -13.29 -1.89 3.15
CA VAL A 385 -14.23 -2.94 2.78
C VAL A 385 -14.12 -3.22 1.29
N GLY A 386 -14.42 -4.44 0.87
CA GLY A 386 -14.37 -4.81 -0.54
C GLY A 386 -14.94 -6.20 -0.78
N LEU A 387 -14.93 -6.65 -2.03
CA LEU A 387 -15.25 -8.03 -2.38
C LEU A 387 -13.97 -8.78 -2.70
N ASN A 388 -13.89 -10.02 -2.21
CA ASN A 388 -12.77 -10.92 -2.51
C ASN A 388 -12.64 -11.15 -4.01
N ASP A 389 -11.42 -11.32 -4.52
CA ASP A 389 -11.16 -11.55 -5.93
C ASP A 389 -11.73 -12.90 -6.43
N THR A 390 -12.02 -13.83 -5.52
CA THR A 390 -12.75 -15.07 -5.83
C THR A 390 -14.27 -14.85 -6.01
N CYS A 391 -14.73 -13.60 -6.09
CA CYS A 391 -16.10 -13.26 -6.48
C CYS A 391 -16.40 -13.82 -7.88
N LEU A 392 -17.69 -14.01 -8.20
CA LEU A 392 -18.11 -14.56 -9.50
C LEU A 392 -17.62 -13.68 -10.67
N PRO A 393 -17.39 -14.27 -11.87
CA PRO A 393 -17.18 -13.50 -13.08
C PRO A 393 -18.34 -12.52 -13.31
N GLY A 394 -18.06 -11.21 -13.26
CA GLY A 394 -19.08 -10.15 -13.32
C GLY A 394 -19.51 -9.57 -11.97
N GLY A 395 -18.94 -10.04 -10.86
CA GLY A 395 -19.19 -9.54 -9.52
C GLY A 395 -20.28 -10.31 -8.76
N ALA A 396 -20.62 -9.83 -7.56
CA ALA A 396 -21.69 -10.37 -6.75
C ALA A 396 -23.04 -10.25 -7.47
N GLY A 397 -23.93 -11.22 -7.25
CA GLY A 397 -25.26 -11.26 -7.88
C GLY A 397 -26.03 -9.94 -7.67
N SER A 398 -25.96 -9.40 -6.46
CA SER A 398 -26.46 -8.08 -6.09
C SER A 398 -25.39 -7.28 -5.34
N PRO A 399 -25.38 -5.94 -5.44
CA PRO A 399 -24.41 -5.12 -4.74
C PRO A 399 -24.42 -5.37 -3.22
N VAL A 400 -23.22 -5.40 -2.65
CA VAL A 400 -22.99 -5.53 -1.21
C VAL A 400 -22.74 -4.15 -0.62
N THR A 401 -23.43 -3.83 0.47
CA THR A 401 -23.20 -2.63 1.28
C THR A 401 -22.71 -3.03 2.66
N PHE A 402 -21.64 -2.38 3.11
CA PHE A 402 -21.09 -2.55 4.45
C PHE A 402 -21.60 -1.43 5.35
N LYS A 403 -21.95 -1.75 6.59
CA LYS A 403 -22.41 -0.76 7.56
C LYS A 403 -21.74 -0.97 8.91
N VAL A 404 -21.46 0.13 9.58
CA VAL A 404 -20.89 0.16 10.92
C VAL A 404 -21.86 0.85 11.86
N TYR A 405 -22.12 0.21 12.99
CA TYR A 405 -22.95 0.73 14.06
C TYR A 405 -22.15 0.82 15.36
N GLY A 406 -22.44 1.83 16.17
CA GLY A 406 -21.93 1.99 17.53
C GLY A 406 -23.09 2.08 18.50
N ASP A 407 -23.15 1.17 19.48
CA ASP A 407 -24.24 1.10 20.46
C ASP A 407 -25.64 1.10 19.81
N GLY A 408 -25.77 0.38 18.69
CA GLY A 408 -27.01 0.27 17.91
C GLY A 408 -27.32 1.45 16.97
N LYS A 409 -26.49 2.51 16.96
CA LYS A 409 -26.67 3.68 16.08
C LYS A 409 -25.78 3.59 14.84
N PRO A 410 -26.28 3.93 13.64
CA PRO A 410 -25.47 3.90 12.43
C PRO A 410 -24.37 4.96 12.50
N LEU A 411 -23.13 4.56 12.23
CA LEU A 411 -21.97 5.44 12.18
C LEU A 411 -21.45 5.65 10.75
N TRP A 412 -21.57 4.63 9.90
CA TRP A 412 -21.04 4.67 8.54
C TRP A 412 -21.68 3.62 7.64
N ALA A 413 -21.72 3.89 6.34
CA ALA A 413 -22.08 2.93 5.30
C ALA A 413 -21.16 3.08 4.08
N SER A 414 -20.83 1.98 3.43
CA SER A 414 -20.08 1.97 2.16
C SER A 414 -20.96 2.41 1.00
N ALA A 415 -20.33 2.70 -0.14
CA ALA A 415 -21.04 2.65 -1.42
C ALA A 415 -21.43 1.18 -1.73
N PRO A 416 -22.48 0.93 -2.53
CA PRO A 416 -22.80 -0.42 -2.98
C PRO A 416 -21.69 -0.98 -3.87
N MET A 417 -21.18 -2.17 -3.55
CA MET A 417 -20.06 -2.80 -4.23
C MET A 417 -20.52 -4.04 -4.98
N LYS A 418 -20.30 -4.09 -6.30
CA LYS A 418 -20.68 -5.25 -7.12
C LYS A 418 -19.48 -6.05 -7.61
N ALA A 419 -18.38 -5.41 -7.98
CA ALA A 419 -17.18 -6.11 -8.47
C ALA A 419 -16.13 -6.30 -7.36
N GLY A 420 -15.35 -7.37 -7.45
CA GLY A 420 -14.08 -7.49 -6.73
C GLY A 420 -13.05 -6.46 -7.21
N ARG A 421 -11.90 -6.39 -6.50
CA ARG A 421 -10.73 -5.53 -6.78
C ARG A 421 -10.75 -4.08 -6.28
N GLU A 422 -11.85 -3.56 -5.76
CA GLU A 422 -11.86 -2.23 -5.14
C GLU A 422 -12.01 -2.32 -3.62
N LEU A 423 -11.10 -1.66 -2.91
CA LEU A 423 -11.21 -1.45 -1.47
C LEU A 423 -11.72 -0.03 -1.22
N GLN A 424 -12.85 0.09 -0.52
CA GLN A 424 -13.29 1.35 0.01
C GLN A 424 -12.79 1.49 1.45
N PRO A 425 -11.78 2.35 1.72
CA PRO A 425 -11.34 2.61 3.08
C PRO A 425 -12.45 3.25 3.91
N PHE A 426 -12.32 3.18 5.22
CA PHE A 426 -13.10 3.96 6.19
C PHE A 426 -12.23 4.37 7.39
N LEU A 427 -12.55 5.51 7.99
CA LEU A 427 -12.05 5.98 9.27
C LEU A 427 -13.21 6.61 10.04
N ILE A 428 -13.58 6.01 11.16
CA ILE A 428 -14.78 6.32 11.93
C ILE A 428 -14.35 6.68 13.36
N GLY A 429 -14.85 7.79 13.88
CA GLY A 429 -14.72 8.11 15.31
C GLY A 429 -15.61 7.20 16.15
N VAL A 430 -15.04 6.49 17.11
CA VAL A 430 -15.77 5.55 18.00
C VAL A 430 -15.54 5.86 19.48
N ALA A 431 -15.11 7.08 19.79
CA ALA A 431 -14.92 7.54 21.16
C ALA A 431 -16.23 7.38 21.97
N GLY A 432 -16.14 6.70 23.11
CA GLY A 432 -17.28 6.46 24.00
C GLY A 432 -18.22 5.33 23.59
N ILE A 433 -17.99 4.67 22.44
CA ILE A 433 -18.78 3.52 21.99
C ILE A 433 -18.39 2.28 22.78
N ASP A 434 -19.38 1.53 23.29
CA ASP A 434 -19.13 0.27 23.99
C ASP A 434 -19.18 -0.94 23.05
N VAL A 435 -20.17 -0.97 22.15
CA VAL A 435 -20.39 -2.06 21.20
C VAL A 435 -20.22 -1.55 19.78
N LEU A 436 -19.23 -2.11 19.08
CA LEU A 436 -19.07 -1.94 17.64
C LEU A 436 -19.78 -3.10 16.93
N GLU A 437 -20.60 -2.78 15.94
CA GLU A 437 -21.31 -3.76 15.15
C GLU A 437 -21.02 -3.55 13.66
N LEU A 438 -20.62 -4.62 12.99
CA LEU A 438 -20.32 -4.66 11.57
C LEU A 438 -21.42 -5.43 10.85
N ARG A 439 -21.89 -4.88 9.72
CA ARG A 439 -22.85 -5.55 8.84
C ARG A 439 -22.39 -5.59 7.40
N ALA A 440 -22.53 -6.73 6.75
CA ALA A 440 -22.50 -6.83 5.29
C ALA A 440 -23.90 -7.21 4.82
N GLU A 441 -24.47 -6.44 3.90
CA GLU A 441 -25.85 -6.58 3.41
C GLU A 441 -25.82 -6.70 1.88
N SER A 442 -26.61 -7.62 1.31
CA SER A 442 -26.88 -7.64 -0.13
C SER A 442 -28.31 -7.20 -0.39
N SER A 443 -28.54 -6.47 -1.48
CA SER A 443 -29.88 -5.97 -1.85
C SER A 443 -30.78 -7.00 -2.54
N GLY A 444 -30.36 -8.27 -2.59
CA GLY A 444 -30.98 -9.32 -3.39
C GLY A 444 -30.10 -10.56 -3.46
N TYR A 445 -30.08 -11.25 -4.60
CA TYR A 445 -29.32 -12.49 -4.81
C TYR A 445 -27.84 -12.32 -4.43
N ALA A 446 -27.44 -12.98 -3.34
CA ALA A 446 -26.16 -12.77 -2.67
C ALA A 446 -25.05 -13.71 -3.17
N ALA A 447 -25.24 -14.44 -4.28
CA ALA A 447 -24.20 -15.30 -4.81
C ALA A 447 -22.91 -14.51 -5.13
N GLY A 448 -21.77 -15.02 -4.67
CA GLY A 448 -20.48 -14.35 -4.84
C GLY A 448 -20.28 -13.11 -3.97
N ALA A 449 -21.16 -12.82 -3.01
CA ALA A 449 -21.05 -11.69 -2.07
C ALA A 449 -19.97 -11.94 -0.98
N HIS A 450 -18.76 -12.27 -1.41
CA HIS A 450 -17.60 -12.56 -0.58
C HIS A 450 -17.06 -11.28 0.06
N ALA A 451 -17.78 -10.80 1.08
CA ALA A 451 -17.62 -9.50 1.69
C ALA A 451 -16.42 -9.47 2.66
N ILE A 452 -15.45 -8.61 2.37
CA ILE A 452 -14.19 -8.51 3.12
C ILE A 452 -14.17 -7.21 3.92
N TRP A 453 -13.90 -7.32 5.22
CA TRP A 453 -13.40 -6.22 6.03
C TRP A 453 -11.88 -6.31 6.03
N TRP A 454 -11.24 -5.43 5.26
CA TRP A 454 -9.81 -5.41 5.02
C TRP A 454 -9.06 -4.72 6.15
N GLU A 455 -8.29 -5.52 6.89
CA GLU A 455 -7.48 -5.13 8.06
C GLU A 455 -8.16 -4.16 9.05
N PRO A 456 -9.38 -4.50 9.52
CA PRO A 456 -10.16 -3.65 10.40
C PRO A 456 -9.50 -3.55 11.77
N GLN A 457 -9.34 -2.34 12.29
CA GLN A 457 -8.62 -2.07 13.53
C GLN A 457 -9.19 -0.88 14.28
N VAL A 458 -9.11 -0.95 15.61
CA VAL A 458 -9.42 0.14 16.52
C VAL A 458 -8.16 0.70 17.16
N ASN A 459 -8.10 2.01 17.33
CA ASN A 459 -7.07 2.68 18.12
C ASN A 459 -7.65 3.21 19.42
N ARG A 460 -6.91 3.11 20.53
CA ARG A 460 -7.26 3.64 21.86
C ARG A 460 -6.86 5.10 22.05
#